data_AF-A0A0G1FCZ0-F1
#
_entry.id   AF-A0A0G1FCZ0-F1
#
_cell.length_a   1.000
_cell.length_b   1.000
_cell.length_c   1.000
_cell.angle_alpha   90.00
_cell.angle_beta   90.00
_cell.angle_gamma   90.00
#
_symmetry.space_group_name_H-M   'P 1'
#
loop_
_entity.id
_entity.type
_entity.pdbx_description
1 polymer ?
#
loop_
_entity_poly.entity_id
_entity_poly.type
_entity_poly.pdbx_seq_one_letter_code
_entity_poly.pdbx_strand_id
1 'polypeptide(L)'
;MPHFLTFKEISKEQLDPNIVGGKAEALARLYQKGFPVPDGFIVTTEFFDSCSKQNAPIRFSEEDTEIIYHNIDACSPCGSVAVRSSASVEDSSTQSFAGQFDSFLNVNKKRAPNAIKECWQSLHNVRSKIYAGDKRGNKKMAVIVQNMITPEISGVAFSANPVTGDKNSVIIEAVPGSNEFLVQGAITPDYYAVSKNLKILNKKIIQQNKNSQQKLSDQQLLNIVQLVTAVSHFFNAEVDIEWAIEKNNLYILQSRPITAIQNNNAKRIF
;
A
#
# COMPACT_ATOMS: atom_id res chain seq x y z
N MET A 1 -15.45 -11.49 -15.76
CA MET A 1 -15.15 -11.35 -14.31
C MET A 1 -15.74 -10.05 -13.81
N PRO A 2 -16.04 -9.91 -12.50
CA PRO A 2 -16.64 -8.69 -11.97
C PRO A 2 -15.70 -7.48 -12.10
N HIS A 3 -16.29 -6.30 -12.29
CA HIS A 3 -15.59 -5.03 -12.40
C HIS A 3 -15.15 -4.45 -11.05
N PHE A 4 -15.85 -4.84 -9.98
CA PHE A 4 -15.63 -4.36 -8.62
C PHE A 4 -15.60 -5.54 -7.65
N LEU A 5 -14.64 -5.55 -6.74
CA LEU A 5 -14.42 -6.61 -5.75
C LEU A 5 -14.18 -6.00 -4.37
N THR A 6 -15.02 -6.31 -3.38
CA THR A 6 -14.82 -5.82 -2.00
C THR A 6 -13.77 -6.67 -1.28
N PHE A 7 -12.99 -6.08 -0.36
CA PHE A 7 -12.06 -6.87 0.46
C PHE A 7 -12.76 -7.95 1.30
N LYS A 8 -14.02 -7.69 1.66
CA LYS A 8 -14.85 -8.59 2.46
C LYS A 8 -15.29 -9.84 1.70
N GLU A 9 -15.60 -9.73 0.41
CA GLU A 9 -16.29 -10.79 -0.35
C GLU A 9 -15.43 -11.38 -1.48
N ILE A 10 -14.25 -10.82 -1.75
CA ILE A 10 -13.34 -11.31 -2.79
C ILE A 10 -12.97 -12.80 -2.56
N SER A 11 -13.08 -13.63 -3.60
CA SER A 11 -12.72 -15.05 -3.50
C SER A 11 -11.21 -15.28 -3.68
N LYS A 12 -10.72 -16.47 -3.32
CA LYS A 12 -9.31 -16.84 -3.53
C LYS A 12 -8.91 -16.84 -5.00
N GLU A 13 -9.83 -17.23 -5.88
CA GLU A 13 -9.63 -17.28 -7.33
C GLU A 13 -9.57 -15.86 -7.94
N GLN A 14 -10.21 -14.89 -7.29
CA GLN A 14 -10.20 -13.48 -7.70
C GLN A 14 -8.97 -12.72 -7.19
N LEU A 15 -8.26 -13.25 -6.19
CA LEU A 15 -6.98 -12.74 -5.69
C LEU A 15 -5.82 -13.12 -6.63
N ASP A 16 -5.99 -12.88 -7.92
CA ASP A 16 -4.93 -12.98 -8.92
C ASP A 16 -4.33 -11.57 -9.15
N PRO A 17 -3.02 -11.38 -9.01
CA PRO A 17 -2.35 -10.12 -9.34
C PRO A 17 -2.65 -9.58 -10.73
N ASN A 18 -3.02 -10.42 -11.69
CA ASN A 18 -3.44 -9.99 -13.03
C ASN A 18 -4.82 -9.31 -13.03
N ILE A 19 -5.68 -9.61 -12.05
CA ILE A 19 -7.03 -9.07 -11.89
C ILE A 19 -7.01 -7.81 -11.01
N VAL A 20 -6.29 -7.88 -9.89
CA VAL A 20 -6.36 -6.87 -8.81
C VAL A 20 -5.06 -6.08 -8.60
N GLY A 21 -3.96 -6.48 -9.23
CA GLY A 21 -2.64 -5.92 -8.99
C GLY A 21 -2.04 -6.34 -7.64
N GLY A 22 -0.72 -6.18 -7.50
CA GLY A 22 0.03 -6.73 -6.36
C GLY A 22 -0.35 -6.11 -5.00
N LYS A 23 -0.49 -4.79 -4.94
CA LYS A 23 -0.87 -4.08 -3.70
C LYS A 23 -2.26 -4.49 -3.21
N ALA A 24 -3.22 -4.56 -4.12
CA ALA A 24 -4.59 -4.88 -3.75
C ALA A 24 -4.72 -6.34 -3.32
N GLU A 25 -4.01 -7.26 -3.99
CA GLU A 25 -3.92 -8.66 -3.57
C GLU A 25 -3.39 -8.77 -2.13
N ALA A 26 -2.27 -8.10 -1.83
CA ALA A 26 -1.67 -8.12 -0.49
C ALA A 26 -2.63 -7.57 0.57
N LEU A 27 -3.25 -6.41 0.34
CA LEU A 27 -4.19 -5.80 1.27
C LEU A 27 -5.44 -6.63 1.49
N ALA A 28 -6.03 -7.18 0.42
CA ALA A 28 -7.21 -8.02 0.52
C ALA A 28 -6.92 -9.31 1.29
N ARG A 29 -5.78 -9.96 1.05
CA ARG A 29 -5.35 -11.14 1.83
C ARG A 29 -5.16 -10.84 3.30
N LEU A 30 -4.58 -9.68 3.63
CA LEU A 30 -4.43 -9.23 5.02
C LEU A 30 -5.79 -8.96 5.67
N TYR A 31 -6.68 -8.24 4.99
CA TYR A 31 -8.03 -7.95 5.46
C TYR A 31 -8.80 -9.24 5.76
N GLN A 32 -8.81 -10.19 4.83
CA GLN A 32 -9.48 -11.49 5.00
C GLN A 32 -8.91 -12.33 6.15
N LYS A 33 -7.64 -12.12 6.49
CA LYS A 33 -7.00 -12.80 7.62
C LYS A 33 -7.26 -12.11 8.96
N GLY A 34 -7.93 -10.97 8.97
CA GLY A 34 -8.28 -10.20 10.17
C GLY A 34 -7.18 -9.24 10.64
N PHE A 35 -6.19 -8.94 9.79
CA PHE A 35 -5.27 -7.84 10.07
C PHE A 35 -6.01 -6.49 9.97
N PRO A 36 -5.55 -5.45 10.68
CA PRO A 36 -6.24 -4.16 10.73
C PRO A 36 -5.98 -3.36 9.44
N VAL A 37 -6.60 -3.78 8.35
CA VAL A 37 -6.59 -3.08 7.06
C VAL A 37 -7.88 -2.26 6.99
N PRO A 38 -7.84 -0.96 6.63
CA PRO A 38 -9.06 -0.19 6.42
C PRO A 38 -9.90 -0.84 5.32
N ASP A 39 -11.22 -0.85 5.51
CA ASP A 39 -12.14 -1.49 4.55
C ASP A 39 -12.10 -0.79 3.19
N GLY A 40 -12.43 -1.52 2.13
CA GLY A 40 -12.34 -1.01 0.78
C GLY A 40 -12.75 -2.04 -0.28
N PHE A 41 -12.61 -1.59 -1.52
CA PHE A 41 -12.86 -2.39 -2.70
C PHE A 41 -11.83 -2.10 -3.79
N ILE A 42 -11.84 -2.96 -4.79
CA ILE A 42 -10.90 -2.99 -5.89
C ILE A 42 -11.70 -2.79 -7.17
N VAL A 43 -11.27 -1.82 -7.95
CA VAL A 43 -11.66 -1.63 -9.34
C VAL A 43 -10.71 -2.48 -10.19
N THR A 44 -11.23 -3.52 -10.83
CA THR A 44 -10.41 -4.57 -11.45
C THR A 44 -9.78 -4.15 -12.78
N THR A 45 -8.77 -4.90 -13.23
CA THR A 45 -8.19 -4.70 -14.57
C THR A 45 -9.18 -4.97 -15.70
N GLU A 46 -10.18 -5.82 -15.48
CA GLU A 46 -11.27 -6.03 -16.45
C GLU A 46 -12.12 -4.78 -16.64
N PHE A 47 -12.39 -4.03 -15.55
CA PHE A 47 -13.09 -2.75 -15.69
C PHE A 47 -12.24 -1.75 -16.47
N PHE A 48 -10.93 -1.69 -16.18
CA PHE A 48 -9.99 -0.90 -16.96
C PHE A 48 -10.08 -1.24 -18.45
N ASP A 49 -10.02 -2.51 -18.84
CA ASP A 49 -10.13 -2.92 -20.26
C ASP A 49 -11.48 -2.52 -20.88
N SER A 50 -12.57 -2.66 -20.13
CA SER A 50 -13.91 -2.35 -20.61
C SER A 50 -14.07 -0.86 -20.95
N CYS A 51 -13.40 0.02 -20.19
CA CYS A 51 -13.44 1.47 -20.36
C CYS A 51 -12.33 2.02 -21.26
N SER A 52 -11.17 1.36 -21.27
CA SER A 52 -9.96 1.80 -21.96
C SER A 52 -9.92 1.28 -23.40
N LYS A 53 -10.71 1.91 -24.27
CA LYS A 53 -10.58 1.73 -25.73
C LYS A 53 -9.44 2.62 -26.23
N GLN A 54 -8.55 2.06 -27.04
CA GLN A 54 -7.39 2.79 -27.58
C GLN A 54 -7.83 4.14 -28.19
N ASN A 55 -7.18 5.23 -27.75
CA ASN A 55 -7.39 6.62 -28.18
C ASN A 55 -8.76 7.26 -27.86
N ALA A 56 -9.56 6.67 -26.96
CA ALA A 56 -10.79 7.30 -26.46
C ALA A 56 -10.61 7.79 -25.01
N PRO A 57 -11.28 8.89 -24.62
CA PRO A 57 -11.33 9.29 -23.21
C PRO A 57 -12.05 8.23 -22.38
N ILE A 58 -11.50 7.93 -21.21
CA ILE A 58 -12.08 6.97 -20.27
C ILE A 58 -13.43 7.50 -19.76
N ARG A 59 -14.50 6.73 -19.99
CA ARG A 59 -15.86 7.09 -19.57
C ARG A 59 -16.45 5.98 -18.70
N PHE A 60 -17.13 6.38 -17.64
CA PHE A 60 -17.93 5.51 -16.78
C PHE A 60 -19.39 5.76 -17.13
N SER A 61 -20.19 4.69 -17.13
CA SER A 61 -21.65 4.83 -17.19
C SER A 61 -22.20 5.38 -15.87
N GLU A 62 -23.48 5.74 -15.87
CA GLU A 62 -24.19 6.11 -14.64
C GLU A 62 -24.21 4.91 -13.67
N GLU A 63 -24.44 3.70 -14.18
CA GLU A 63 -24.44 2.46 -13.38
C GLU A 63 -23.08 2.20 -12.71
N ASP A 64 -21.98 2.35 -13.43
CA ASP A 64 -20.62 2.21 -12.85
C ASP A 64 -20.39 3.20 -11.71
N THR A 65 -20.87 4.43 -11.89
CA THR A 65 -20.72 5.51 -10.89
C THR A 65 -21.54 5.21 -9.63
N GLU A 66 -22.76 4.71 -9.79
CA GLU A 66 -23.61 4.29 -8.67
C GLU A 66 -23.02 3.10 -7.91
N ILE A 67 -22.43 2.12 -8.60
CA ILE A 67 -21.73 1.00 -7.95
C ILE A 67 -20.52 1.49 -7.14
N ILE A 68 -19.73 2.41 -7.69
CA ILE A 68 -18.61 3.05 -6.97
C ILE A 68 -19.12 3.76 -5.72
N TYR A 69 -20.19 4.54 -5.83
CA TYR A 69 -20.76 5.27 -4.69
C TYR A 69 -21.31 4.33 -3.62
N HIS A 70 -22.03 3.29 -4.02
CA HIS A 70 -22.56 2.27 -3.12
C HIS A 70 -21.43 1.60 -2.31
N ASN A 71 -20.35 1.19 -3.00
CA ASN A 71 -19.21 0.57 -2.32
C ASN A 71 -18.49 1.54 -1.38
N ILE A 72 -18.37 2.83 -1.74
CA ILE A 72 -17.82 3.87 -0.86
C ILE A 72 -18.68 4.03 0.40
N ASP A 73 -20.00 4.11 0.24
CA ASP A 73 -20.92 4.25 1.38
C ASP A 73 -20.85 3.03 2.32
N ALA A 74 -20.60 1.84 1.76
CA ALA A 74 -20.43 0.61 2.53
C ALA A 74 -19.10 0.55 3.29
N CYS A 75 -17.98 0.95 2.67
CA CYS A 75 -16.64 0.79 3.27
C CYS A 75 -16.14 2.01 4.05
N SER A 76 -16.69 3.21 3.80
CA SER A 76 -16.17 4.48 4.33
C SER A 76 -17.25 5.30 5.05
N PRO A 77 -17.41 5.13 6.38
CA PRO A 77 -18.43 5.83 7.17
C PRO A 77 -18.37 7.37 7.10
N CYS A 78 -17.18 7.93 6.90
CA CYS A 78 -16.95 9.39 6.82
C CYS A 78 -17.02 9.93 5.37
N GLY A 79 -17.30 9.08 4.38
CA GLY A 79 -17.43 9.45 2.97
C GLY A 79 -16.14 9.92 2.26
N SER A 80 -14.97 9.70 2.86
CA SER A 80 -13.66 10.06 2.33
C SER A 80 -12.81 8.80 2.14
N VAL A 81 -12.20 8.66 0.97
CA VAL A 81 -11.42 7.47 0.58
C VAL A 81 -10.02 7.82 0.10
N ALA A 82 -9.10 6.87 0.24
CA ALA A 82 -7.85 6.84 -0.50
C ALA A 82 -8.04 6.04 -1.79
N VAL A 83 -7.60 6.60 -2.91
CA VAL A 83 -7.65 5.97 -4.24
C VAL A 83 -6.22 5.70 -4.67
N ARG A 84 -5.82 4.42 -4.75
CA ARG A 84 -4.43 4.00 -4.99
C ARG A 84 -4.31 3.09 -6.20
N SER A 85 -3.34 3.37 -7.06
CA SER A 85 -2.95 2.50 -8.16
C SER A 85 -2.41 1.15 -7.69
N SER A 86 -2.80 0.08 -8.39
CA SER A 86 -2.36 -1.30 -8.16
C SER A 86 -2.14 -2.01 -9.50
N ALA A 87 -0.95 -1.91 -10.08
CA ALA A 87 -0.60 -2.67 -11.28
C ALA A 87 -0.02 -4.05 -10.94
N SER A 88 -0.15 -5.00 -11.88
CA SER A 88 0.39 -6.37 -11.75
C SER A 88 1.92 -6.41 -11.75
N VAL A 89 2.57 -5.45 -12.41
CA VAL A 89 4.03 -5.41 -12.61
C VAL A 89 4.76 -4.66 -11.49
N GLU A 90 4.05 -3.90 -10.64
CA GLU A 90 4.66 -3.04 -9.60
C GLU A 90 5.49 -3.81 -8.57
N ASP A 91 5.09 -5.05 -8.29
CA ASP A 91 5.64 -5.91 -7.25
C ASP A 91 6.37 -7.15 -7.81
N SER A 92 6.74 -7.15 -9.10
CA SER A 92 7.46 -8.28 -9.71
C SER A 92 8.81 -8.54 -9.02
N SER A 93 9.20 -9.81 -8.87
CA SER A 93 10.44 -10.24 -8.20
C SER A 93 11.72 -9.71 -8.84
N THR A 94 11.63 -9.21 -10.07
CA THR A 94 12.76 -8.71 -10.84
C THR A 94 12.94 -7.19 -10.75
N GLN A 95 11.88 -6.41 -10.51
CA GLN A 95 11.92 -4.94 -10.44
C GLN A 95 10.78 -4.41 -9.56
N SER A 96 11.10 -3.72 -8.45
CA SER A 96 10.13 -3.02 -7.61
C SER A 96 9.95 -1.59 -8.12
N PHE A 97 8.75 -1.24 -8.58
CA PHE A 97 8.45 0.05 -9.23
C PHE A 97 7.86 1.09 -8.27
N ALA A 98 8.32 1.06 -7.02
CA ALA A 98 7.79 1.88 -5.93
C ALA A 98 7.69 3.37 -6.32
N GLY A 99 6.51 3.96 -6.09
CA GLY A 99 6.29 5.42 -6.20
C GLY A 99 6.12 5.96 -7.61
N GLN A 100 5.92 5.12 -8.64
CA GLN A 100 5.79 5.59 -10.04
C GLN A 100 4.37 5.92 -10.49
N PHE A 101 3.35 5.48 -9.75
CA PHE A 101 1.96 5.67 -10.11
C PHE A 101 1.21 6.49 -9.06
N ASP A 102 0.22 7.24 -9.53
CA ASP A 102 -0.46 8.23 -8.71
C ASP A 102 -1.34 7.56 -7.64
N SER A 103 -1.40 8.20 -6.48
CA SER A 103 -2.33 7.90 -5.39
C SER A 103 -2.95 9.20 -4.91
N PHE A 104 -4.26 9.18 -4.64
CA PHE A 104 -5.02 10.35 -4.23
C PHE A 104 -5.62 10.11 -2.85
N LEU A 105 -5.28 10.97 -1.90
CA LEU A 105 -5.78 10.91 -0.52
C LEU A 105 -6.95 11.89 -0.32
N ASN A 106 -7.75 11.68 0.73
CA ASN A 106 -8.88 12.53 1.08
C ASN A 106 -9.87 12.77 -0.07
N VAL A 107 -10.13 11.74 -0.88
CA VAL A 107 -11.03 11.82 -2.03
C VAL A 107 -12.46 11.64 -1.53
N ASN A 108 -13.30 12.66 -1.71
CA ASN A 108 -14.71 12.51 -1.40
C ASN A 108 -15.42 11.62 -2.45
N LYS A 109 -16.58 11.07 -2.06
CA LYS A 109 -17.40 10.20 -2.92
C LYS A 109 -17.57 10.71 -4.35
N LYS A 110 -17.95 11.98 -4.54
CA LYS A 110 -18.19 12.57 -5.87
C LYS A 110 -16.93 12.68 -6.74
N ARG A 111 -15.75 12.78 -6.13
CA ARG A 111 -14.46 12.88 -6.83
C ARG A 111 -13.87 11.51 -7.16
N ALA A 112 -14.26 10.45 -6.46
CA ALA A 112 -13.70 9.11 -6.61
C ALA A 112 -13.69 8.57 -8.05
N PRO A 113 -14.77 8.69 -8.85
CA PRO A 113 -14.76 8.26 -10.26
C PRO A 113 -13.64 8.91 -11.07
N ASN A 114 -13.36 10.19 -10.85
CA ASN A 114 -12.32 10.89 -11.58
C ASN A 114 -10.92 10.57 -11.05
N ALA A 115 -10.75 10.38 -9.73
CA ALA A 115 -9.49 9.92 -9.15
C ALA A 115 -9.09 8.53 -9.67
N ILE A 116 -10.06 7.62 -9.86
CA ILE A 116 -9.81 6.30 -10.48
C ILE A 116 -9.29 6.46 -11.91
N LYS A 117 -9.92 7.34 -12.72
CA LYS A 117 -9.47 7.63 -14.08
C LYS A 117 -8.06 8.24 -14.10
N GLU A 118 -7.73 9.10 -13.15
CA GLU A 118 -6.41 9.72 -13.03
C GLU A 118 -5.33 8.68 -12.67
N CYS A 119 -5.62 7.74 -11.76
CA CYS A 119 -4.73 6.58 -11.53
C CYS A 119 -4.46 5.82 -12.84
N TRP A 120 -5.49 5.54 -13.64
CA TRP A 120 -5.32 4.87 -14.92
C TRP A 120 -4.54 5.70 -15.95
N GLN A 121 -4.71 7.02 -15.97
CA GLN A 121 -3.92 7.91 -16.83
C GLN A 121 -2.43 7.92 -16.46
N SER A 122 -2.10 7.71 -15.18
CA SER A 122 -0.72 7.63 -14.71
C SER A 122 0.09 6.51 -15.39
N LEU A 123 -0.57 5.45 -15.90
CA LEU A 123 0.07 4.40 -16.72
C LEU A 123 0.84 4.94 -17.93
N HIS A 124 0.39 6.07 -18.50
CA HIS A 124 1.02 6.69 -19.68
C HIS A 124 2.18 7.62 -19.31
N ASN A 125 2.19 8.15 -18.08
CA ASN A 125 3.20 9.08 -17.59
C ASN A 125 4.50 8.38 -17.16
N VAL A 126 4.43 7.08 -16.87
CA VAL A 126 5.63 6.30 -16.54
C VAL A 126 6.53 6.17 -17.76
N ARG A 127 7.69 6.84 -17.70
CA ARG A 127 8.72 6.89 -18.75
C ARG A 127 8.97 5.48 -19.31
N SER A 128 8.60 5.35 -20.57
CA SER A 128 8.45 4.17 -21.42
C SER A 128 9.72 3.34 -21.72
N LYS A 129 10.75 3.36 -20.86
CA LYS A 129 11.97 2.53 -21.09
C LYS A 129 11.98 1.18 -20.38
N ILE A 130 11.12 0.96 -19.38
CA ILE A 130 11.28 -0.18 -18.47
C ILE A 130 10.36 -1.38 -18.82
N TYR A 131 9.33 -1.15 -19.63
CA TYR A 131 8.42 -2.18 -20.16
C TYR A 131 8.90 -2.79 -21.50
N ALA A 132 10.13 -2.48 -21.95
CA ALA A 132 10.62 -2.85 -23.29
C ALA A 132 10.90 -4.36 -23.47
N GLY A 133 10.85 -5.15 -22.40
CA GLY A 133 10.94 -6.60 -22.44
C GLY A 133 9.65 -7.28 -22.89
N ASP A 134 8.49 -6.66 -22.64
CA ASP A 134 7.19 -7.20 -23.02
C ASP A 134 6.66 -6.51 -24.29
N LYS A 135 7.26 -6.90 -25.42
CA LYS A 135 6.82 -6.47 -26.74
C LYS A 135 5.44 -7.10 -27.01
N ARG A 136 4.36 -6.42 -26.57
CA ARG A 136 2.91 -6.56 -26.93
C ARG A 136 1.91 -6.66 -25.75
N GLY A 137 2.31 -6.46 -24.49
CA GLY A 137 1.37 -6.48 -23.36
C GLY A 137 0.52 -5.20 -23.25
N ASN A 138 -0.81 -5.32 -23.36
CA ASN A 138 -1.75 -4.24 -23.03
C ASN A 138 -1.53 -3.87 -21.54
N LYS A 139 -1.07 -2.65 -21.25
CA LYS A 139 -0.82 -2.22 -19.86
C LYS A 139 -2.15 -2.06 -19.14
N LYS A 140 -2.39 -2.86 -18.10
CA LYS A 140 -3.60 -2.78 -17.26
C LYS A 140 -3.24 -2.41 -15.83
N MET A 141 -4.18 -1.78 -15.14
CA MET A 141 -4.03 -1.38 -13.75
C MET A 141 -5.37 -1.49 -13.04
N ALA A 142 -5.35 -2.17 -11.90
CA ALA A 142 -6.44 -2.11 -10.95
C ALA A 142 -6.27 -0.89 -10.04
N VAL A 143 -7.34 -0.48 -9.39
CA VAL A 143 -7.34 0.66 -8.45
C VAL A 143 -7.99 0.24 -7.15
N ILE A 144 -7.31 0.51 -6.04
CA ILE A 144 -7.83 0.32 -4.69
C ILE A 144 -8.60 1.58 -4.30
N VAL A 145 -9.81 1.42 -3.77
CA VAL A 145 -10.59 2.48 -3.15
C VAL A 145 -10.86 2.05 -1.71
N GLN A 146 -10.25 2.74 -0.75
CA GLN A 146 -10.19 2.32 0.64
C GLN A 146 -10.63 3.45 1.58
N ASN A 147 -11.28 3.12 2.69
CA ASN A 147 -11.61 4.08 3.76
C ASN A 147 -10.38 4.92 4.15
N MET A 148 -10.55 6.24 4.18
CA MET A 148 -9.46 7.15 4.51
C MET A 148 -9.22 7.15 6.03
N ILE A 149 -7.98 6.87 6.42
CA ILE A 149 -7.50 7.03 7.80
C ILE A 149 -6.91 8.43 7.94
N THR A 150 -7.26 9.15 9.01
CA THR A 150 -6.70 10.46 9.36
C THR A 150 -5.72 10.28 10.52
N PRO A 151 -4.45 9.92 10.25
CA PRO A 151 -3.51 9.54 11.29
C PRO A 151 -3.08 10.71 12.18
N GLU A 152 -2.91 10.42 13.47
CA GLU A 152 -2.14 11.25 14.39
C GLU A 152 -0.64 11.01 14.17
N ILE A 153 -0.27 9.76 13.87
CA ILE A 153 1.09 9.28 13.59
C ILE A 153 1.01 8.27 12.45
N SER A 154 1.92 8.33 11.50
CA SER A 154 2.05 7.31 10.46
C SER A 154 3.52 7.09 10.09
N GLY A 155 3.78 6.10 9.26
CA GLY A 155 5.15 5.75 8.94
C GLY A 155 5.30 4.54 8.05
N VAL A 156 6.53 4.04 8.01
CA VAL A 156 6.90 2.78 7.35
C VAL A 156 7.55 1.85 8.37
N ALA A 157 7.43 0.55 8.14
CA ALA A 157 8.08 -0.46 8.94
C ALA A 157 8.58 -1.62 8.08
N PHE A 158 9.83 -2.01 8.30
CA PHE A 158 10.49 -3.09 7.58
C PHE A 158 10.73 -4.25 8.54
N SER A 159 10.32 -5.46 8.17
CA SER A 159 10.51 -6.67 9.01
C SER A 159 11.96 -7.15 9.11
N ALA A 160 12.83 -6.58 8.28
CA ALA A 160 14.27 -6.72 8.29
C ALA A 160 14.91 -5.38 7.95
N ASN A 161 16.14 -5.14 8.40
CA ASN A 161 16.85 -3.91 8.09
C ASN A 161 17.16 -3.81 6.58
N PRO A 162 16.61 -2.82 5.85
CA PRO A 162 16.76 -2.73 4.40
C PRO A 162 18.19 -2.35 3.96
N VAL A 163 19.01 -1.81 4.87
CA VAL A 163 20.39 -1.38 4.59
C VAL A 163 21.39 -2.49 4.90
N THR A 164 21.27 -3.12 6.08
CA THR A 164 22.24 -4.13 6.54
C THR A 164 21.83 -5.56 6.19
N GLY A 165 20.55 -5.79 5.90
CA GLY A 165 19.98 -7.13 5.72
C GLY A 165 19.74 -7.90 7.02
N ASP A 166 19.90 -7.28 8.19
CA ASP A 166 19.61 -7.92 9.48
C ASP A 166 18.12 -8.27 9.59
N LYS A 167 17.82 -9.58 9.65
CA LYS A 167 16.46 -10.12 9.77
C LYS A 167 15.97 -10.24 11.22
N ASN A 168 16.80 -9.93 12.20
CA ASN A 168 16.45 -10.04 13.62
C ASN A 168 15.85 -8.76 14.20
N SER A 169 15.90 -7.66 13.45
CA SER A 169 15.35 -6.36 13.84
C SER A 169 14.28 -5.88 12.86
N VAL A 170 13.24 -5.28 13.43
CA VAL A 170 12.24 -4.49 12.73
C VAL A 170 12.69 -3.04 12.78
N ILE A 171 12.71 -2.39 11.62
CA ILE A 171 13.01 -0.97 11.48
C ILE A 171 11.69 -0.23 11.35
N ILE A 172 11.50 0.82 12.14
CA ILE A 172 10.28 1.64 12.14
C ILE A 172 10.68 3.09 11.96
N GLU A 173 10.05 3.75 11.00
CA GLU A 173 10.17 5.19 10.78
C GLU A 173 8.81 5.83 11.03
N ALA A 174 8.78 6.94 11.78
CA ALA A 174 7.53 7.58 12.19
C ALA A 174 7.54 9.10 11.99
N VAL A 175 6.42 9.62 11.49
CA VAL A 175 6.15 11.06 11.30
C VAL A 175 4.79 11.43 11.91
N PRO A 176 4.58 12.68 12.35
CA PRO A 176 3.28 13.14 12.79
C PRO A 176 2.36 13.32 11.56
N GLY A 177 1.06 13.06 11.73
CA GLY A 177 0.10 13.20 10.64
C GLY A 177 0.30 12.17 9.52
N SER A 178 0.00 12.58 8.28
CA SER A 178 0.11 11.74 7.08
C SER A 178 1.55 11.52 6.63
N ASN A 179 1.88 10.31 6.15
CA ASN A 179 3.20 9.91 5.65
C ASN A 179 3.39 10.21 4.15
N GLU A 180 2.49 10.95 3.51
CA GLU A 180 2.59 11.33 2.08
C GLU A 180 3.93 12.01 1.74
N PHE A 181 4.40 12.87 2.64
CA PHE A 181 5.68 13.60 2.48
C PHE A 181 6.91 12.80 2.93
N LEU A 182 6.72 11.69 3.64
CA LEU A 182 7.82 10.79 4.00
C LEU A 182 8.35 10.09 2.74
N VAL A 183 7.45 9.59 1.89
CA VAL A 183 7.78 8.94 0.62
C VAL A 183 8.50 9.88 -0.35
N GLN A 184 8.21 11.19 -0.25
CA GLN A 184 8.84 12.24 -1.07
C GLN A 184 10.18 12.74 -0.51
N GLY A 185 10.62 12.22 0.65
CA GLY A 185 11.88 12.63 1.30
C GLY A 185 11.86 14.04 1.89
N ALA A 186 10.69 14.66 2.03
CA ALA A 186 10.54 16.03 2.49
C ALA A 186 10.54 16.17 4.03
N ILE A 187 10.37 15.06 4.76
CA ILE A 187 10.33 15.03 6.23
C ILE A 187 11.29 13.96 6.75
N THR A 188 12.13 14.34 7.72
CA THR A 188 13.00 13.38 8.43
C THR A 188 12.21 12.68 9.55
N PRO A 189 12.03 11.35 9.50
CA PRO A 189 11.25 10.61 10.50
C PRO A 189 12.05 10.35 11.79
N ASP A 190 11.34 10.09 12.89
CA ASP A 190 11.95 9.36 14.00
C ASP A 190 12.28 7.95 13.52
N TYR A 191 13.41 7.42 13.95
CA TYR A 191 13.88 6.09 13.58
C TYR A 191 14.01 5.20 14.82
N TYR A 192 13.52 3.98 14.70
CA TYR A 192 13.59 2.96 15.74
C TYR A 192 14.08 1.65 15.15
N ALA A 193 15.03 1.01 15.83
CA ALA A 193 15.40 -0.37 15.57
C ALA A 193 15.02 -1.20 16.79
N VAL A 194 14.15 -2.19 16.60
CA VAL A 194 13.64 -3.05 17.67
C VAL A 194 13.82 -4.49 17.27
N SER A 195 14.38 -5.31 18.15
CA SER A 195 14.52 -6.73 17.86
C SER A 195 13.16 -7.44 17.88
N LYS A 196 13.06 -8.58 17.17
CA LYS A 196 11.84 -9.40 17.14
C LYS A 196 11.43 -9.99 18.51
N ASN A 197 12.34 -10.00 19.49
CA ASN A 197 12.05 -10.30 20.91
C ASN A 197 11.71 -9.04 21.73
N LEU A 198 11.25 -7.97 21.09
CA LEU A 198 10.68 -6.76 21.71
C LEU A 198 11.66 -5.92 22.53
N LYS A 199 12.97 -6.02 22.24
CA LYS A 199 13.99 -5.16 22.85
C LYS A 199 14.31 -4.01 21.91
N ILE A 200 14.18 -2.78 22.41
CA ILE A 200 14.59 -1.58 21.68
C ILE A 200 16.13 -1.58 21.60
N LEU A 201 16.65 -1.61 20.38
CA LEU A 201 18.09 -1.64 20.10
C LEU A 201 18.64 -0.24 19.89
N ASN A 202 17.89 0.61 19.19
CA ASN A 202 18.28 1.98 18.88
C ASN A 202 17.04 2.88 18.72
N LYS A 203 17.17 4.14 19.13
CA LYS A 203 16.19 5.21 18.89
C LYS A 203 16.93 6.46 18.42
N LYS A 204 16.48 7.06 17.33
CA LYS A 204 16.93 8.37 16.86
C LYS A 204 15.69 9.26 16.68
N ILE A 205 15.53 10.21 17.60
CA ILE A 205 14.38 11.12 17.62
C ILE A 205 14.76 12.42 16.95
N ILE A 206 13.96 12.84 15.97
CA ILE A 206 14.18 14.08 15.24
C ILE A 206 13.44 15.20 15.97
N GLN A 207 14.23 16.09 16.58
CA GLN A 207 13.71 17.29 17.23
C GLN A 207 13.34 18.32 16.18
N GLN A 208 12.05 18.62 16.06
CA GLN A 208 11.58 19.76 15.26
C GLN A 208 11.58 21.05 16.07
N ASN A 209 11.44 20.94 17.41
CA ASN A 209 11.50 22.04 18.37
C ASN A 209 12.15 21.56 19.70
N LYS A 210 12.57 22.49 20.58
CA LYS A 210 13.21 22.19 21.88
C LYS A 210 12.38 21.28 22.83
N ASN A 211 11.07 21.14 22.58
CA ASN A 211 10.15 20.29 23.35
C ASN A 211 9.66 19.05 22.57
N SER A 212 10.26 18.72 21.43
CA SER A 212 9.84 17.56 20.63
C SER A 212 10.12 16.26 21.40
N GLN A 213 9.04 15.57 21.77
CA GLN A 213 9.08 14.25 22.40
C GLN A 213 9.05 13.15 21.34
N GLN A 214 9.42 11.93 21.77
CA GLN A 214 9.27 10.69 21.00
C GLN A 214 7.84 10.61 20.45
N LYS A 215 7.70 10.42 19.13
CA LYS A 215 6.36 10.41 18.49
C LYS A 215 5.51 9.22 18.93
N LEU A 216 6.11 8.04 18.97
CA LEU A 216 5.45 6.81 19.41
C LEU A 216 5.69 6.58 20.90
N SER A 217 4.71 6.10 21.65
CA SER A 217 4.99 5.47 22.95
C SER A 217 5.69 4.12 22.76
N ASP A 218 6.39 3.64 23.79
CA ASP A 218 7.05 2.33 23.73
C ASP A 218 6.03 1.20 23.47
N GLN A 219 4.82 1.29 24.03
CA GLN A 219 3.76 0.31 23.75
C GLN A 219 3.31 0.33 22.29
N GLN A 220 3.12 1.50 21.68
CA GLN A 220 2.78 1.61 20.25
C GLN A 220 3.89 1.04 19.38
N LEU A 221 5.17 1.29 19.73
CA LEU A 221 6.31 0.73 19.03
C LEU A 221 6.30 -0.80 19.06
N LEU A 222 6.07 -1.40 20.23
CA LEU A 222 6.00 -2.86 20.36
C LEU A 222 4.81 -3.46 19.58
N ASN A 223 3.66 -2.78 19.59
CA ASN A 223 2.49 -3.21 18.80
C ASN A 223 2.80 -3.24 17.30
N ILE A 224 3.53 -2.23 16.79
CA ILE A 224 3.99 -2.20 15.38
C ILE A 224 4.93 -3.37 15.10
N VAL A 225 5.90 -3.66 15.97
CA VAL A 225 6.83 -4.79 15.80
C VAL A 225 6.09 -6.12 15.73
N GLN A 226 5.12 -6.34 16.62
CA GLN A 226 4.29 -7.53 16.63
C GLN A 226 3.48 -7.67 15.34
N LEU A 227 2.85 -6.57 14.89
CA LEU A 227 2.07 -6.53 13.66
C LEU A 227 2.95 -6.89 12.44
N VAL A 228 4.09 -6.20 12.28
CA VAL A 228 5.00 -6.40 11.15
C VAL A 228 5.56 -7.83 11.12
N THR A 229 5.91 -8.38 12.30
CA THR A 229 6.39 -9.77 12.41
C THR A 229 5.30 -10.77 12.04
N ALA A 230 4.06 -10.55 12.47
CA ALA A 230 2.93 -11.40 12.12
C ALA A 230 2.61 -11.36 10.62
N VAL A 231 2.69 -10.18 9.99
CA VAL A 231 2.50 -10.03 8.54
C VAL A 231 3.62 -10.71 7.76
N SER A 232 4.88 -10.57 8.20
CA SER A 232 6.03 -11.26 7.60
C SER A 232 5.86 -12.78 7.65
N HIS A 233 5.44 -13.33 8.78
CA HIS A 233 5.14 -14.76 8.89
C HIS A 233 3.96 -15.18 8.02
N PHE A 234 2.91 -14.37 7.93
CA PHE A 234 1.74 -14.67 7.09
C PHE A 234 2.10 -14.78 5.60
N PHE A 235 2.96 -13.89 5.10
CA PHE A 235 3.42 -13.94 3.72
C PHE A 235 4.64 -14.84 3.51
N ASN A 236 5.23 -15.38 4.58
CA ASN A 236 6.50 -16.12 4.55
C ASN A 236 7.61 -15.34 3.79
N ALA A 237 7.66 -14.03 4.02
CA ALA A 237 8.56 -13.12 3.34
C ALA A 237 8.91 -11.93 4.24
N GLU A 238 10.07 -11.31 4.00
CA GLU A 238 10.33 -9.99 4.59
C GLU A 238 9.47 -8.94 3.90
N VAL A 239 8.87 -8.05 4.68
CA VAL A 239 7.85 -7.09 4.25
C VAL A 239 8.21 -5.66 4.63
N ASP A 240 7.84 -4.75 3.75
CA ASP A 240 7.74 -3.32 3.94
C ASP A 240 6.25 -2.97 4.11
N ILE A 241 5.91 -2.28 5.20
CA ILE A 241 4.54 -1.95 5.58
C ILE A 241 4.42 -0.44 5.77
N GLU A 242 3.49 0.18 5.05
CA GLU A 242 3.00 1.52 5.41
C GLU A 242 1.91 1.37 6.47
N TRP A 243 2.03 2.12 7.56
CA TRP A 243 1.14 2.03 8.71
C TRP A 243 0.69 3.41 9.19
N ALA A 244 -0.45 3.43 9.88
CA ALA A 244 -1.03 4.62 10.46
C ALA A 244 -1.66 4.31 11.82
N ILE A 245 -1.62 5.28 12.74
CA ILE A 245 -2.34 5.25 14.00
C ILE A 245 -3.37 6.38 13.99
N GLU A 246 -4.66 6.02 14.14
CA GLU A 246 -5.76 6.95 14.32
C GLU A 246 -6.54 6.56 15.59
N LYS A 247 -6.63 7.49 16.55
CA LYS A 247 -7.36 7.28 17.82
C LYS A 247 -6.87 6.01 18.53
N ASN A 248 -5.56 5.83 18.59
CA ASN A 248 -4.86 4.64 19.11
C ASN A 248 -5.05 3.31 18.36
N ASN A 249 -5.79 3.29 17.25
CA ASN A 249 -5.93 2.09 16.41
C ASN A 249 -4.83 2.08 15.36
N LEU A 250 -4.08 0.96 15.29
CA LEU A 250 -3.03 0.75 14.31
C LEU A 250 -3.61 0.10 13.05
N TYR A 251 -3.33 0.68 11.88
CA TYR A 251 -3.78 0.23 10.58
C TYR A 251 -2.62 -0.07 9.63
N ILE A 252 -2.81 -1.07 8.77
CA ILE A 252 -1.97 -1.35 7.61
C ILE A 252 -2.57 -0.64 6.39
N LEU A 253 -1.83 0.31 5.83
CA LEU A 253 -2.23 1.04 4.62
C LEU A 253 -1.70 0.36 3.35
N GLN A 254 -0.56 -0.32 3.46
CA GLN A 254 0.06 -1.06 2.37
C GLN A 254 1.01 -2.13 2.91
N SER A 255 1.22 -3.21 2.16
CA SER A 255 2.28 -4.19 2.42
C SER A 255 2.90 -4.65 1.11
N ARG A 256 4.24 -4.74 1.07
CA ARG A 256 5.02 -5.20 -0.09
C ARG A 256 6.19 -6.09 0.35
N PRO A 257 6.68 -7.01 -0.47
CA PRO A 257 7.88 -7.79 -0.17
C PRO A 257 9.17 -6.95 -0.28
N ILE A 258 10.14 -7.19 0.61
CA ILE A 258 11.48 -6.60 0.51
C ILE A 258 12.33 -7.43 -0.46
N THR A 259 12.34 -7.05 -1.74
CA THR A 259 13.03 -7.77 -2.82
C THR A 259 14.57 -7.71 -2.71
N ALA A 260 15.13 -6.59 -2.22
CA ALA A 260 16.57 -6.39 -2.10
C ALA A 260 17.27 -7.43 -1.20
N ILE A 261 16.60 -7.90 -0.14
CA ILE A 261 17.15 -8.88 0.81
C ILE A 261 16.97 -10.32 0.28
N GLN A 262 15.90 -10.58 -0.47
CA GLN A 262 15.64 -11.92 -1.02
C GLN A 262 16.69 -12.36 -2.04
N ASN A 263 17.20 -11.42 -2.85
CA ASN A 263 18.23 -11.71 -3.87
C ASN A 263 19.62 -12.03 -3.30
N ASN A 264 19.93 -11.66 -2.05
CA ASN A 264 21.20 -12.02 -1.42
C ASN A 264 21.29 -13.50 -1.03
N ASN A 265 20.16 -14.21 -0.94
CA ASN A 265 20.16 -15.66 -0.75
C ASN A 265 20.45 -16.43 -2.06
N ALA A 266 20.25 -15.83 -3.23
CA ALA A 266 20.47 -16.48 -4.53
C ALA A 266 21.94 -16.48 -4.99
N LYS A 267 22.82 -15.73 -4.32
CA LYS A 267 24.28 -15.68 -4.61
C LYS A 267 25.14 -16.58 -3.71
N ARG A 268 24.53 -17.42 -2.87
CA ARG A 268 25.22 -18.44 -2.07
C ARG A 268 24.71 -19.84 -2.42
N ILE A 269 24.89 -20.22 -3.67
CA ILE A 269 24.98 -21.62 -4.07
C ILE A 269 26.35 -21.74 -4.73
N PHE A 270 27.14 -22.69 -4.22
CA PHE A 270 28.57 -22.93 -4.47
C PHE A 270 29.04 -22.73 -5.91
#